data_AF-A0A8H6SGE2-F1
#
_entry.id   AF-A0A8H6SGE2-F1
#
_cell.length_a   1.000
_cell.length_b   1.000
_cell.length_c   1.000
_cell.angle_alpha   90.00
_cell.angle_beta   90.00
_cell.angle_gamma   90.00
#
_symmetry.space_group_name_H-M   'P 1'
#
loop_
_entity.id
_entity.type
_entity.pdbx_description
1 polymer ?
#
loop_
_entity_poly.entity_id
_entity_poly.type
_entity_poly.pdbx_seq_one_letter_code
_entity_poly.pdbx_strand_id
1 'polypeptide(L)'
;MAETPALDDKGRYEVLKEALKVALPKKRAIDQQLAQIESQIYEQEKTYLTETALHNGGNIIIGFEGYLKNSNATRRKYDVADGERLFSNSSLTYAKSLELLHDGEDTDETGLFKQPSTPGLTTVVVPPATGRHEMDQSQLKKHRDREYQRRKRASASASQRDTSDEETIPTSSRRATKKARMDE
;
A
#
# COMPACT_ATOMS: atom_id res chain seq x y z
N MET A 1 51.30 -22.62 -16.81
CA MET A 1 51.06 -23.83 -15.98
C MET A 1 49.63 -23.78 -15.50
N ALA A 2 48.94 -24.90 -15.60
CA ALA A 2 47.49 -25.03 -15.63
C ALA A 2 46.77 -24.72 -14.31
N GLU A 3 45.73 -23.90 -14.44
CA GLU A 3 44.41 -23.95 -13.82
C GLU A 3 44.09 -25.19 -12.95
N THR A 4 43.99 -25.00 -11.63
CA THR A 4 43.22 -25.90 -10.74
C THR A 4 42.40 -25.13 -9.69
N PRO A 5 41.28 -24.47 -10.07
CA PRO A 5 40.24 -24.03 -9.13
C PRO A 5 39.09 -25.05 -8.93
N ALA A 6 38.98 -26.06 -9.79
CA ALA A 6 37.78 -26.91 -9.90
C ALA A 6 37.46 -27.83 -8.70
N LEU A 7 38.45 -28.19 -7.87
CA LEU A 7 38.23 -29.05 -6.68
C LEU A 7 37.65 -28.26 -5.50
N ASP A 8 38.09 -27.01 -5.31
CA ASP A 8 37.56 -26.11 -4.28
C ASP A 8 36.16 -25.63 -4.64
N ASP A 9 35.93 -25.31 -5.92
CA ASP A 9 34.61 -24.88 -6.42
C ASP A 9 33.54 -25.96 -6.22
N LYS A 10 33.88 -27.24 -6.43
CA LYS A 10 32.97 -28.36 -6.18
C LYS A 10 32.64 -28.50 -4.69
N GLY A 11 33.63 -28.35 -3.81
CA GLY A 11 33.42 -28.37 -2.35
C GLY A 11 32.52 -27.23 -1.89
N ARG A 12 32.79 -26.00 -2.38
CA ARG A 12 31.98 -24.81 -2.10
C ARG A 12 30.55 -24.97 -2.60
N TYR A 13 30.36 -25.56 -3.78
CA TYR A 13 29.03 -25.85 -4.32
C TYR A 13 28.22 -26.80 -3.42
N GLU A 14 28.81 -27.91 -2.96
CA GLU A 14 28.10 -28.84 -2.09
C GLU A 14 27.76 -28.21 -0.73
N VAL A 15 28.65 -27.38 -0.17
CA VAL A 15 28.36 -26.61 1.06
C VAL A 15 27.19 -25.65 0.87
N LEU A 16 27.18 -24.88 -0.23
CA LEU A 16 26.09 -23.95 -0.55
C LEU A 16 24.77 -24.67 -0.79
N LYS A 17 24.81 -25.83 -1.45
CA LYS A 17 23.64 -26.66 -1.72
C LYS A 17 23.04 -27.22 -0.43
N GLU A 18 23.85 -27.72 0.50
CA GLU A 18 23.37 -28.15 1.81
C GLU A 18 22.81 -26.98 2.64
N ALA A 19 23.49 -25.82 2.62
CA ALA A 19 22.97 -24.61 3.26
C ALA A 19 21.60 -24.19 2.69
N LEU A 20 21.42 -24.26 1.36
CA LEU A 20 20.16 -23.95 0.69
C LEU A 20 19.05 -24.94 1.07
N LYS A 21 19.35 -26.24 1.12
CA LYS A 21 18.38 -27.27 1.56
C LYS A 21 17.88 -27.02 2.97
N VAL A 22 18.71 -26.48 3.86
CA VAL A 22 18.31 -26.11 5.22
C VAL A 22 17.57 -24.76 5.26
N ALA A 23 17.97 -23.80 4.42
CA ALA A 23 17.37 -22.46 4.39
C ALA A 23 15.95 -22.45 3.82
N LEU A 24 15.66 -23.25 2.79
CA LEU A 24 14.33 -23.31 2.16
C LEU A 24 13.18 -23.70 3.13
N PRO A 25 13.26 -24.81 3.90
CA PRO A 25 12.20 -25.16 4.83
C PRO A 25 12.09 -24.14 5.98
N LYS A 26 13.22 -23.58 6.44
CA LYS A 26 13.22 -22.51 7.44
C LYS A 26 12.48 -21.27 6.93
N LYS A 27 12.75 -20.86 5.70
CA LYS A 27 12.03 -19.76 5.04
C LYS A 27 10.52 -20.03 5.01
N ARG A 28 10.11 -21.21 4.53
CA ARG A 28 8.70 -21.61 4.48
C ARG A 28 8.02 -21.58 5.85
N ALA A 29 8.70 -22.04 6.90
CA ALA A 29 8.17 -22.02 8.26
C ALA A 29 7.97 -20.57 8.75
N ILE A 30 8.95 -19.69 8.51
CA ILE A 30 8.86 -18.27 8.87
C ILE A 30 7.71 -17.59 8.09
N ASP A 31 7.57 -17.87 6.80
CA ASP A 31 6.50 -17.28 5.98
C ASP A 31 5.11 -17.73 6.47
N GLN A 32 4.97 -18.98 6.89
CA GLN A 32 3.73 -19.49 7.48
C GLN A 32 3.42 -18.81 8.84
N GLN A 33 4.43 -18.66 9.69
CA GLN A 33 4.29 -17.95 10.97
C GLN A 33 3.93 -16.48 10.76
N LEU A 34 4.55 -15.82 9.78
CA LEU A 34 4.22 -14.44 9.42
C LEU A 34 2.75 -14.32 9.01
N ALA A 35 2.27 -15.20 8.13
CA ALA A 35 0.89 -15.17 7.68
C ALA A 35 -0.12 -15.40 8.81
N GLN A 36 0.20 -16.29 9.76
CA GLN A 36 -0.59 -16.50 10.98
C GLN A 36 -0.67 -15.24 11.84
N ILE A 37 0.46 -14.57 12.09
CA ILE A 37 0.51 -13.35 12.91
C ILE A 37 -0.28 -12.24 12.23
N GLU A 38 -0.13 -12.06 10.91
CA GLU A 38 -0.86 -11.03 10.17
C GLU A 38 -2.38 -11.25 10.20
N SER A 39 -2.82 -12.50 10.10
CA SER A 39 -4.24 -12.84 10.27
C SER A 39 -4.74 -12.57 11.69
N GLN A 40 -3.94 -12.91 12.70
CA GLN A 40 -4.29 -12.62 14.10
C GLN A 40 -4.42 -11.12 14.37
N ILE A 41 -3.50 -10.32 13.84
CA ILE A 41 -3.56 -8.85 13.93
C ILE A 41 -4.88 -8.35 13.31
N TYR A 42 -5.23 -8.81 12.12
CA TYR A 42 -6.44 -8.39 11.42
C TYR A 42 -7.73 -8.68 12.20
N GLU A 43 -7.81 -9.85 12.84
CA GLU A 43 -8.95 -10.26 13.66
C GLU A 43 -9.03 -9.50 14.99
N GLN A 44 -7.89 -9.32 15.65
CA GLN A 44 -7.79 -8.56 16.89
C GLN A 44 -8.15 -7.09 16.67
N GLU A 45 -7.69 -6.48 15.57
CA GLU A 45 -8.09 -5.13 15.20
C GLU A 45 -9.60 -5.01 15.02
N LYS A 46 -10.22 -5.95 14.31
CA LYS A 46 -11.68 -5.97 14.14
C LYS A 46 -12.38 -6.01 15.49
N THR A 47 -11.94 -6.90 16.37
CA THR A 47 -12.54 -7.08 17.70
C THR A 47 -12.37 -5.82 18.55
N TYR A 48 -11.17 -5.28 18.63
CA TYR A 48 -10.87 -4.07 19.40
C TYR A 48 -11.64 -2.84 18.89
N LEU A 49 -11.70 -2.62 17.57
CA LEU A 49 -12.37 -1.45 17.00
C LEU A 49 -13.89 -1.54 17.12
N THR A 50 -14.47 -2.72 16.94
CA THR A 50 -15.91 -2.92 17.16
C THR A 50 -16.28 -2.72 18.63
N GLU A 51 -15.51 -3.29 19.56
CA GLU A 51 -15.75 -3.16 21.00
C GLU A 51 -15.58 -1.71 21.47
N THR A 52 -14.48 -1.05 21.10
CA THR A 52 -14.24 0.34 21.52
C THR A 52 -15.22 1.34 20.90
N ALA A 53 -15.71 1.08 19.68
CA ALA A 53 -16.76 1.89 19.08
C ALA A 53 -18.09 1.80 19.83
N LEU A 54 -18.40 0.64 20.46
CA LEU A 54 -19.59 0.46 21.29
C LEU A 54 -19.51 1.24 22.62
N HIS A 55 -18.31 1.44 23.15
CA HIS A 55 -18.11 2.02 24.48
C HIS A 55 -17.92 3.53 24.51
N ASN A 56 -17.90 4.22 23.36
CA ASN A 56 -17.83 5.68 23.22
C ASN A 56 -16.67 6.40 23.97
N GLY A 57 -15.78 5.65 24.63
CA GLY A 57 -14.70 6.15 25.47
C GLY A 57 -13.39 6.41 24.71
N GLY A 58 -13.40 6.27 23.38
CA GLY A 58 -12.21 6.46 22.55
C GLY A 58 -11.41 5.18 22.34
N ASN A 59 -10.45 5.26 21.41
CA ASN A 59 -9.56 4.15 21.05
C ASN A 59 -8.18 4.69 20.65
N ILE A 60 -7.21 3.80 20.42
CA ILE A 60 -5.83 4.21 20.09
C ILE A 60 -5.70 5.03 18.80
N ILE A 61 -6.70 4.97 17.90
CA ILE A 61 -6.68 5.66 16.61
C ILE A 61 -7.18 7.10 16.77
N ILE A 62 -8.27 7.29 17.52
CA ILE A 62 -8.96 8.58 17.65
C ILE A 62 -8.65 9.31 18.96
N GLY A 63 -7.98 8.65 19.90
CA GLY A 63 -7.68 9.16 21.23
C GLY A 63 -8.76 8.83 22.28
N PHE A 64 -8.45 9.11 23.55
CA PHE A 64 -9.28 8.78 24.72
C PHE A 64 -9.95 9.99 25.38
N GLU A 65 -10.05 11.13 24.68
CA GLU A 65 -10.63 12.36 25.25
C GLU A 65 -12.11 12.20 25.67
N GLY A 66 -12.82 11.26 25.05
CA GLY A 66 -14.20 10.91 25.38
C GLY A 66 -14.34 9.94 26.56
N TYR A 67 -13.26 9.35 27.06
CA TYR A 67 -13.32 8.26 28.05
C TYR A 67 -14.05 8.63 29.34
N LEU A 68 -13.88 9.86 29.81
CA LEU A 68 -14.52 10.37 31.03
C LEU A 68 -15.92 10.93 30.77
N LYS A 69 -16.27 11.18 29.51
CA LYS A 69 -17.58 11.71 29.11
C LYS A 69 -18.45 10.50 28.83
N ASN A 70 -19.15 10.01 29.84
CA ASN A 70 -20.12 8.90 29.72
C ASN A 70 -21.28 9.32 28.79
N SER A 71 -21.00 9.36 27.50
CA SER A 71 -21.95 9.67 26.45
C SER A 71 -22.61 8.36 26.07
N ASN A 72 -23.86 8.20 26.50
CA ASN A 72 -24.74 7.09 26.13
C ASN A 72 -25.12 7.18 24.64
N ALA A 73 -24.15 7.31 23.73
CA ALA A 73 -24.43 7.38 22.32
C ALA A 73 -24.93 6.02 21.84
N THR A 74 -25.98 6.09 21.04
CA THR A 74 -26.80 4.97 20.60
C THR A 74 -25.96 3.89 19.94
N ARG A 75 -26.13 2.64 20.41
CA ARG A 75 -25.63 1.37 19.85
C ARG A 75 -25.96 1.21 18.35
N ARG A 76 -25.27 1.93 17.47
CA ARG A 76 -25.32 1.69 16.03
C ARG A 76 -24.24 0.66 15.71
N LYS A 77 -24.55 -0.28 14.80
CA LYS A 77 -23.55 -1.21 14.27
C LYS A 77 -22.40 -0.40 13.71
N TYR A 78 -21.22 -0.57 14.31
CA TYR A 78 -19.99 0.00 13.81
C TYR A 78 -19.41 -0.93 12.77
N ASP A 79 -19.20 -0.41 11.56
CA ASP A 79 -18.46 -1.11 10.52
C ASP A 79 -17.03 -0.57 10.50
N VAL A 80 -16.06 -1.45 10.65
CA VAL A 80 -14.65 -1.06 10.78
C VAL A 80 -14.13 -0.67 9.41
N ALA A 81 -13.85 0.62 9.23
CA ALA A 81 -13.29 1.11 7.99
C ALA A 81 -11.85 0.61 7.78
N ASP A 82 -11.48 0.32 6.54
CA ASP A 82 -10.12 -0.15 6.22
C ASP A 82 -9.03 0.85 6.60
N GLY A 83 -9.34 2.15 6.57
CA GLY A 83 -8.42 3.21 6.99
C GLY A 83 -8.09 3.21 8.50
N GLU A 84 -8.90 2.55 9.32
CA GLU A 84 -8.69 2.43 10.77
C GLU A 84 -7.82 1.22 11.12
N ARG A 85 -7.55 0.32 10.18
CA ARG A 85 -6.75 -0.89 10.41
C ARG A 85 -5.25 -0.59 10.33
N LEU A 86 -4.77 0.30 11.21
CA LEU A 86 -3.40 0.80 11.17
C LEU A 86 -2.34 -0.30 11.30
N PHE A 87 -2.60 -1.34 12.09
CA PHE A 87 -1.67 -2.44 12.30
C PHE A 87 -1.64 -3.38 11.08
N SER A 88 -2.79 -3.74 10.51
CA SER A 88 -2.81 -4.51 9.24
C SER A 88 -2.16 -3.73 8.09
N ASN A 89 -2.49 -2.43 7.97
CA ASN A 89 -1.95 -1.55 6.93
C ASN A 89 -0.44 -1.26 7.10
N SER A 90 0.14 -1.59 8.25
CA SER A 90 1.60 -1.50 8.44
C SER A 90 2.38 -2.59 7.71
N SER A 91 1.70 -3.65 7.27
CA SER A 91 2.28 -4.72 6.46
C SER A 91 1.73 -4.69 5.04
N LEU A 92 2.64 -4.66 4.06
CA LEU A 92 2.28 -4.79 2.65
C LEU A 92 1.78 -6.20 2.28
N THR A 93 1.98 -7.17 3.17
CA THR A 93 1.72 -8.58 2.90
C THR A 93 0.47 -9.12 3.55
N TYR A 94 -0.18 -8.35 4.44
CA TYR A 94 -1.31 -8.83 5.22
C TYR A 94 -2.44 -9.39 4.32
N ALA A 95 -2.77 -8.71 3.23
CA ALA A 95 -3.85 -9.13 2.32
C ALA A 95 -3.54 -10.50 1.69
N LYS A 96 -2.29 -10.70 1.26
CA LYS A 96 -1.82 -11.96 0.70
C LYS A 96 -1.78 -13.07 1.75
N SER A 97 -1.45 -12.73 2.99
CA SER A 97 -1.47 -13.68 4.10
C SER A 97 -2.88 -14.15 4.44
N LEU A 98 -3.87 -13.26 4.37
CA LEU A 98 -5.28 -13.63 4.53
C LEU A 98 -5.75 -14.59 3.42
N GLU A 99 -5.36 -14.35 2.17
CA GLU A 99 -5.64 -15.26 1.05
C GLU A 99 -4.97 -16.63 1.26
N LEU A 100 -3.69 -16.64 1.67
CA LEU A 100 -2.92 -17.86 1.86
C LEU A 100 -3.48 -18.75 2.99
N LEU A 101 -4.04 -18.15 4.04
CA LEU A 101 -4.73 -18.90 5.09
C LEU A 101 -6.11 -19.38 4.64
N HIS A 102 -6.84 -18.62 3.82
CA HIS A 102 -8.14 -19.03 3.27
C HIS A 102 -8.01 -20.22 2.31
N ASP A 103 -7.04 -20.17 1.39
CA ASP A 103 -6.79 -21.26 0.43
C ASP A 103 -6.22 -22.52 1.12
N GLY A 104 -5.69 -22.39 2.34
CA GLY A 104 -5.15 -23.49 3.12
C GLY A 104 -6.19 -24.41 3.77
N GLU A 105 -7.43 -23.96 3.95
CA GLU A 105 -8.50 -24.78 4.55
C GLU A 105 -9.29 -25.60 3.52
N ASP A 106 -9.27 -25.22 2.23
CA ASP A 106 -10.06 -25.87 1.17
C ASP A 106 -9.28 -26.91 0.33
N THR A 107 -8.05 -27.27 0.72
CA THR A 107 -7.24 -28.24 -0.04
C THR A 107 -7.41 -29.68 0.48
N ASP A 108 -8.64 -30.10 0.80
CA ASP A 108 -9.03 -31.50 0.85
C ASP A 108 -10.22 -31.72 -0.10
N GLU A 109 -10.02 -32.62 -1.08
CA GLU A 109 -11.05 -33.25 -1.93
C GLU A 109 -11.83 -32.35 -2.92
N THR A 110 -11.24 -32.05 -4.08
CA THR A 110 -11.79 -32.40 -5.43
C THR A 110 -11.04 -31.64 -6.52
N GLY A 111 -10.41 -32.38 -7.44
CA GLY A 111 -9.61 -31.82 -8.51
C GLY A 111 -10.44 -31.03 -9.53
N LEU A 112 -10.17 -29.74 -9.66
CA LEU A 112 -10.40 -29.01 -10.90
C LEU A 112 -9.37 -27.90 -11.08
N PHE A 113 -8.49 -28.11 -12.06
CA PHE A 113 -7.40 -27.23 -12.46
C PHE A 113 -7.87 -25.80 -12.78
N LYS A 114 -7.66 -24.87 -11.84
CA LYS A 114 -7.24 -23.51 -12.18
C LYS A 114 -5.75 -23.43 -11.93
N GLN A 115 -4.96 -23.16 -12.97
CA GLN A 115 -3.52 -22.97 -12.86
C GLN A 115 -3.18 -21.99 -11.73
N PRO A 116 -2.45 -22.42 -10.68
CA PRO A 116 -1.67 -21.49 -9.91
C PRO A 116 -0.38 -21.25 -10.70
N SER A 117 -0.08 -19.99 -10.99
CA SER A 117 1.29 -19.62 -11.33
C SER A 117 2.18 -20.06 -10.15
N THR A 118 2.98 -21.11 -10.37
CA THR A 118 3.97 -21.73 -9.48
C THR A 118 3.43 -22.63 -8.34
N PRO A 119 3.65 -23.97 -8.41
CA PRO A 119 3.33 -24.88 -7.33
C PRO A 119 4.40 -24.82 -6.23
N GLY A 120 3.98 -24.70 -4.97
CA GLY A 120 4.82 -24.99 -3.80
C GLY A 120 5.52 -23.80 -3.15
N LEU A 121 5.05 -22.56 -3.38
CA LEU A 121 5.62 -21.37 -2.77
C LEU A 121 4.62 -20.73 -1.79
N THR A 122 4.56 -21.27 -0.57
CA THR A 122 3.94 -20.62 0.62
C THR A 122 4.66 -19.35 1.06
N THR A 123 5.62 -18.88 0.25
CA THR A 123 6.46 -17.74 0.60
C THR A 123 5.83 -16.50 0.04
N VAL A 124 5.47 -15.59 0.92
CA VAL A 124 5.03 -14.25 0.58
C VAL A 124 6.22 -13.53 -0.07
N VAL A 125 6.27 -13.57 -1.41
CA VAL A 125 7.27 -12.81 -2.17
C VAL A 125 6.88 -11.34 -2.10
N VAL A 126 7.58 -10.59 -1.24
CA VAL A 126 7.56 -9.13 -1.25
C VAL A 126 8.31 -8.67 -2.50
N PRO A 127 7.73 -7.79 -3.34
CA PRO A 127 8.51 -7.15 -4.39
C PRO A 127 9.69 -6.41 -3.73
N PRO A 128 10.89 -6.45 -4.32
CA PRO A 128 12.04 -5.75 -3.77
C PRO A 128 11.65 -4.29 -3.51
N ALA A 129 12.00 -3.77 -2.32
CA ALA A 129 11.69 -2.42 -1.92
C ALA A 129 12.03 -1.49 -3.08
N THR A 130 11.02 -0.78 -3.60
CA THR A 130 11.27 0.23 -4.61
C THR A 130 12.09 1.32 -3.93
N GLY A 131 13.42 1.20 -4.03
CA GLY A 131 14.31 2.31 -3.76
C GLY A 131 13.75 3.49 -4.54
N ARG A 132 13.52 4.60 -3.81
CA ARG A 132 13.06 5.92 -4.27
C ARG A 132 12.57 5.90 -5.71
N HIS A 133 11.27 6.05 -5.96
CA HIS A 133 10.76 6.34 -7.31
C HIS A 133 11.56 7.49 -7.93
N GLU A 134 12.64 7.17 -8.63
CA GLU A 134 13.27 8.04 -9.58
C GLU A 134 12.23 8.15 -10.67
N MET A 135 11.58 9.32 -10.72
CA MET A 135 10.65 9.62 -11.79
C MET A 135 11.33 9.24 -13.11
N ASP A 136 10.68 8.42 -13.92
CA ASP A 136 11.21 8.04 -15.23
C ASP A 136 11.55 9.31 -16.04
N GLN A 137 12.52 9.25 -16.96
CA GLN A 137 12.96 10.43 -17.73
C GLN A 137 11.78 11.11 -18.45
N SER A 138 10.75 10.34 -18.82
CA SER A 138 9.49 10.84 -19.38
C SER A 138 8.70 11.72 -18.39
N GLN A 139 8.72 11.38 -17.10
CA GLN A 139 8.03 12.09 -16.03
C GLN A 139 8.77 13.37 -15.63
N LEU A 140 10.12 13.37 -15.59
CA LEU A 140 10.90 14.60 -15.38
C LEU A 140 10.66 15.61 -16.50
N LYS A 141 10.64 15.17 -17.76
CA LYS A 141 10.36 16.05 -18.90
C LYS A 141 8.97 16.67 -18.79
N LYS A 142 7.96 15.88 -18.41
CA LYS A 142 6.58 16.36 -18.20
C LYS A 142 6.49 17.37 -17.05
N HIS A 143 7.24 17.16 -15.97
CA HIS A 143 7.29 18.10 -14.85
C HIS A 143 7.93 19.43 -15.26
N ARG A 144 9.06 19.36 -15.99
CA ARG A 144 9.77 20.53 -16.49
C ARG A 144 8.94 21.35 -17.48
N ASP A 145 8.25 20.70 -18.42
CA ASP A 145 7.36 21.37 -19.37
C ASP A 145 6.17 22.03 -18.67
N ARG A 146 5.59 21.35 -17.68
CA ARG A 146 4.48 21.91 -16.88
C ARG A 146 4.91 23.15 -16.10
N GLU A 147 6.12 23.15 -15.55
CA GLU A 147 6.69 24.29 -14.86
C GLU A 147 7.00 25.45 -15.82
N TYR A 148 7.55 25.14 -17.00
CA TYR A 148 7.79 26.15 -18.04
C TYR A 148 6.49 26.83 -18.48
N GLN A 149 5.41 26.05 -18.68
CA GLN A 149 4.10 26.62 -19.00
C GLN A 149 3.52 27.46 -17.86
N ARG A 150 3.69 27.04 -16.60
CA ARG A 150 3.27 27.83 -15.42
C ARG A 150 4.01 29.17 -15.37
N ARG A 151 5.33 29.16 -15.56
CA ARG A 151 6.18 30.36 -15.54
C ARG A 151 5.91 31.28 -16.73
N LYS A 152 5.62 30.72 -17.91
CA LYS A 152 5.20 31.48 -19.10
C LYS A 152 3.85 32.18 -18.90
N ARG A 153 2.87 31.51 -18.26
CA ARG A 153 1.59 32.17 -17.92
C ARG A 153 1.77 33.25 -16.85
N ALA A 154 2.57 32.98 -15.82
CA ALA A 154 2.82 33.95 -14.75
C ALA A 154 3.52 35.22 -15.27
N SER A 155 4.52 35.06 -16.16
CA SER A 155 5.21 36.20 -16.78
C SER A 155 4.32 36.98 -17.75
N ALA A 156 3.48 36.31 -18.54
CA ALA A 156 2.48 36.99 -19.37
C ALA A 156 1.48 37.79 -18.51
N SER A 157 1.01 37.23 -17.38
CA SER A 157 0.15 37.97 -16.45
C SER A 157 0.86 39.11 -15.70
N ALA A 158 2.17 39.00 -15.49
CA ALA A 158 2.97 40.06 -14.86
C ALA A 158 3.21 41.23 -15.84
N SER A 159 3.44 40.94 -17.13
CA SER A 159 3.57 41.98 -18.16
C SER A 159 2.28 42.76 -18.45
N GLN A 160 1.13 42.20 -18.05
CA GLN A 160 -0.18 42.84 -18.21
C GLN A 160 -0.58 43.71 -17.01
N ARG A 161 0.22 43.72 -15.93
CA ARG A 161 -0.03 44.51 -14.71
C ARG A 161 0.78 45.81 -14.63
N ASP A 162 1.61 46.11 -15.62
CA ASP A 162 2.51 47.29 -15.60
C ASP A 162 1.97 48.49 -16.40
N THR A 163 0.69 48.47 -16.81
CA THR A 163 0.06 49.61 -17.50
C THR A 163 -1.40 49.79 -17.09
N SER A 164 -1.66 50.13 -15.83
CA SER A 164 -2.91 50.81 -15.42
C SER A 164 -2.86 51.13 -13.93
N ASP A 165 -2.48 52.37 -13.59
CA ASP A 165 -3.07 53.08 -12.46
C ASP A 165 -4.59 53.15 -12.71
N GLU A 166 -5.39 52.53 -11.83
CA GLU A 166 -6.69 53.02 -11.36
C GLU A 166 -7.23 52.01 -10.32
N GLU A 167 -7.66 52.50 -9.15
CA GLU A 167 -8.37 51.72 -8.15
C GLU A 167 -9.55 50.97 -8.76
N THR A 168 -9.65 49.64 -8.57
CA THR A 168 -10.95 48.97 -8.47
C THR A 168 -10.85 47.64 -7.71
N ILE A 169 -11.68 47.54 -6.68
CA ILE A 169 -11.90 46.37 -5.83
C ILE A 169 -12.43 45.19 -6.68
N PRO A 170 -11.86 43.97 -6.63
CA PRO A 170 -12.40 42.86 -7.41
C PRO A 170 -13.62 42.27 -6.69
N THR A 171 -14.81 42.56 -7.21
CA THR A 171 -16.05 41.89 -6.83
C THR A 171 -16.21 40.58 -7.63
N SER A 172 -16.60 39.54 -6.89
CA SER A 172 -17.19 38.25 -7.24
C SER A 172 -17.49 37.87 -8.71
N SER A 173 -17.16 36.60 -9.01
CA SER A 173 -17.88 35.62 -9.86
C SER A 173 -17.64 35.60 -11.38
N ARG A 174 -17.16 34.43 -11.88
CA ARG A 174 -17.88 33.61 -12.89
C ARG A 174 -17.20 32.24 -13.12
N ARG A 175 -17.98 31.20 -12.84
CA ARG A 175 -17.74 29.77 -13.12
C ARG A 175 -17.92 29.53 -14.63
N ALA A 176 -16.95 28.94 -15.31
CA ALA A 176 -17.02 28.63 -16.74
C ALA A 176 -17.94 27.42 -16.97
N THR A 177 -19.05 27.61 -17.71
CA THR A 177 -19.90 26.52 -18.21
C THR A 177 -19.42 26.09 -19.60
N LYS A 178 -19.09 24.81 -19.73
CA LYS A 178 -18.65 24.17 -20.97
C LYS A 178 -19.89 23.87 -21.83
N LYS A 179 -20.05 24.54 -22.98
CA LYS A 179 -21.08 24.19 -23.98
C LYS A 179 -20.70 22.88 -24.68
N ALA A 180 -21.65 21.95 -24.78
CA ALA A 180 -21.58 20.76 -25.60
C ALA A 180 -22.02 21.09 -27.04
N ARG A 181 -21.34 20.51 -28.05
CA ARG A 181 -21.78 20.49 -29.45
C ARG A 181 -22.86 19.42 -29.63
N MET A 182 -23.98 19.80 -30.24
CA MET A 182 -24.85 18.89 -30.99
C MET A 182 -24.65 19.28 -32.46
N ASP A 183 -24.18 18.33 -33.27
CA ASP A 183 -24.13 18.46 -34.73
C ASP A 183 -25.42 17.82 -35.28
N GLU A 184 -25.99 18.48 -36.30
CA GLU A 184 -27.05 18.01 -37.20
C GLU A 184 -26.43 17.36 -38.44
#